data_AF-O48608-F1
#
_entry.id   AF-O48608-F1
#
_cell.length_a   1.000
_cell.length_b   1.000
_cell.length_c   1.000
_cell.angle_alpha   90.00
_cell.angle_beta   90.00
_cell.angle_gamma   90.00
#
_symmetry.space_group_name_H-M   'P 1'
#
loop_
_entity.id
_entity.type
_entity.pdbx_description
1 polymer ?
#
loop_
_entity_poly.entity_id
_entity_poly.type
_entity_poly.pdbx_seq_one_letter_code
_entity_poly.pdbx_strand_id
1 'polypeptide(L)'
;MRSSSSSVALALLPLLVAAAFFIPSTASSASHTLDHGLDGEALLMLGRFHGWMAAHGRSYPTVEEKLRRFEVYRSNMEFIEAANRDSRMSYSLGETPFTDLTHEEFMAMFS
;
A
#
# COMPACT_ATOMS: atom_id res chain seq x y z
N MET A 1 -10.93 38.25 43.71
CA MET A 1 -11.79 37.07 43.43
C MET A 1 -13.10 37.56 42.84
N ARG A 2 -13.46 37.01 41.66
CA ARG A 2 -14.81 36.89 41.03
C ARG A 2 -15.61 38.18 40.80
N SER A 3 -16.34 38.38 39.70
CA SER A 3 -16.44 37.83 38.34
C SER A 3 -17.50 38.75 37.70
N SER A 4 -17.24 39.26 36.50
CA SER A 4 -18.12 40.19 35.79
C SER A 4 -18.99 39.46 34.77
N SER A 5 -20.30 39.70 34.90
CA SER A 5 -21.32 39.98 33.88
C SER A 5 -21.70 38.94 32.81
N SER A 6 -23.01 38.63 32.85
CA SER A 6 -23.83 37.89 31.90
C SER A 6 -24.07 38.62 30.58
N SER A 7 -24.30 37.88 29.49
CA SER A 7 -25.36 38.18 28.51
C SER A 7 -25.53 37.05 27.50
N VAL A 8 -26.76 36.52 27.45
CA VAL A 8 -27.25 35.58 26.43
C VAL A 8 -27.84 36.40 25.30
N ALA A 9 -27.41 36.14 24.06
CA ALA A 9 -28.13 36.59 22.87
C ALA A 9 -27.97 35.54 21.75
N LEU A 10 -29.11 35.16 21.20
CA LEU A 10 -29.35 34.11 20.21
C LEU A 10 -28.81 34.43 18.80
N ALA A 11 -28.84 33.38 17.97
CA ALA A 11 -29.12 33.36 16.53
C ALA A 11 -27.85 33.27 15.64
N LEU A 12 -27.73 32.52 14.53
CA LEU A 12 -28.68 31.88 13.62
C LEU A 12 -28.05 30.64 12.94
N LEU A 13 -28.94 29.77 12.46
CA LEU A 13 -28.83 28.56 11.62
C LEU A 13 -27.75 28.60 10.51
N PRO A 14 -27.01 27.48 10.25
CA PRO A 14 -26.25 27.35 9.02
C PRO A 14 -27.19 27.20 7.80
N LEU A 15 -27.06 28.16 6.90
CA LEU A 15 -27.80 28.35 5.65
C LEU A 15 -27.54 27.19 4.66
N LEU A 16 -28.62 26.52 4.25
CA LEU A 16 -28.64 25.50 3.19
C LEU A 16 -28.63 26.22 1.83
N VAL A 17 -27.50 26.18 1.12
CA VAL A 17 -27.44 26.64 -0.28
C VAL A 17 -27.46 25.43 -1.20
N ALA A 18 -28.65 25.14 -1.73
CA ALA A 18 -28.80 24.34 -2.93
C ALA A 18 -28.92 25.29 -4.13
N ALA A 19 -28.00 25.18 -5.08
CA ALA A 19 -28.19 25.67 -6.43
C ALA A 19 -27.54 24.69 -7.40
N ALA A 20 -28.42 23.98 -8.12
CA ALA A 20 -28.08 23.03 -9.16
C ALA A 20 -27.36 23.74 -10.32
N PHE A 21 -26.13 23.34 -10.60
CA PHE A 21 -25.53 23.53 -11.91
C PHE A 21 -25.75 22.25 -12.71
N PHE A 22 -26.73 22.33 -13.61
CA PHE A 22 -27.03 21.33 -14.61
C PHE A 22 -25.91 21.37 -15.67
N ILE A 23 -24.91 20.49 -15.56
CA ILE A 23 -23.93 20.29 -16.63
C ILE A 23 -24.39 19.07 -17.44
N PRO A 24 -24.79 19.23 -18.72
CA PRO A 24 -25.01 18.09 -19.59
C PRO A 24 -23.63 17.57 -20.04
N SER A 25 -22.99 16.74 -19.21
CA SER A 25 -21.85 15.95 -19.65
C SER A 25 -22.39 14.69 -20.31
N THR A 26 -22.02 14.52 -21.57
CA THR A 26 -22.29 13.33 -22.38
C THR A 26 -21.92 12.08 -21.57
N ALA A 27 -22.84 11.12 -21.51
CA ALA A 27 -22.58 9.82 -20.90
C ALA A 27 -21.48 9.11 -21.70
N SER A 28 -20.24 9.22 -21.23
CA SER A 28 -19.20 8.25 -21.55
C SER A 28 -19.43 7.05 -20.64
N SER A 29 -20.26 6.12 -21.11
CA SER A 29 -20.38 4.82 -20.46
C SER A 29 -19.09 4.02 -20.64
N ALA A 30 -18.67 3.36 -19.55
CA ALA A 30 -17.57 2.39 -19.40
C ALA A 30 -16.17 3.01 -19.15
N SER A 31 -15.50 2.84 -18.00
CA SER A 31 -15.72 1.97 -16.85
C SER A 31 -14.98 2.54 -15.62
N HIS A 32 -15.69 2.82 -14.53
CA HIS A 32 -15.05 2.87 -13.21
C HIS A 32 -14.88 1.43 -12.73
N THR A 33 -13.80 0.76 -13.17
CA THR A 33 -13.33 -0.44 -12.49
C THR A 33 -12.69 -0.01 -11.17
N LEU A 34 -13.48 -0.12 -10.11
CA LEU A 34 -13.11 -0.30 -8.71
C LEU A 34 -11.62 -0.05 -8.37
N ASP A 35 -11.35 1.11 -7.78
CA ASP A 35 -10.13 1.46 -7.02
C ASP A 35 -9.82 0.45 -5.87
N HIS A 36 -10.78 -0.45 -5.56
CA HIS A 36 -10.69 -1.41 -4.47
C HIS A 36 -9.77 -2.63 -4.73
N GLY A 37 -9.23 -2.79 -5.94
CA GLY A 37 -8.39 -3.95 -6.31
C GLY A 37 -6.92 -3.85 -5.85
N LEU A 38 -6.38 -2.63 -5.80
CA LEU A 38 -4.96 -2.40 -5.45
C LEU A 38 -4.69 -2.61 -3.96
N ASP A 39 -5.67 -2.28 -3.10
CA ASP A 39 -5.58 -2.49 -1.65
C ASP A 39 -5.56 -3.98 -1.30
N GLY A 40 -6.36 -4.80 -1.98
CA GLY A 40 -6.45 -6.25 -1.73
C GLY A 40 -5.14 -6.98 -2.00
N GLU A 41 -4.54 -6.76 -3.17
CA GLU A 41 -3.26 -7.37 -3.55
C GLU A 41 -2.12 -6.90 -2.62
N ALA A 42 -2.07 -5.62 -2.29
CA ALA A 42 -1.07 -5.08 -1.37
C ALA A 42 -1.21 -5.71 0.03
N LEU A 43 -2.43 -5.87 0.54
CA LEU A 43 -2.68 -6.53 1.83
C LEU A 43 -2.30 -8.00 1.82
N LEU A 44 -2.60 -8.73 0.73
CA LEU A 44 -2.18 -10.12 0.57
C LEU A 44 -0.65 -10.25 0.57
N MET A 45 0.04 -9.41 -0.19
CA MET A 45 1.50 -9.40 -0.24
C MET A 45 2.12 -9.02 1.10
N LEU A 46 1.53 -8.07 1.83
CA LEU A 46 1.97 -7.72 3.18
C LEU A 46 1.80 -8.89 4.16
N GLY A 47 0.70 -9.63 4.06
CA GLY A 47 0.48 -10.87 4.81
C GLY A 47 1.54 -11.93 4.50
N ARG A 48 1.87 -12.11 3.23
CA ARG A 48 2.94 -13.03 2.78
C ARG A 48 4.31 -12.61 3.34
N PHE A 49 4.65 -11.33 3.25
CA PHE A 49 5.89 -10.77 3.81
C PHE A 49 5.99 -10.99 5.31
N HIS A 50 4.89 -10.82 6.06
CA HIS A 50 4.84 -11.14 7.49
C HIS A 50 5.09 -12.63 7.77
N GLY A 51 4.51 -13.53 6.98
CA GLY A 51 4.77 -14.97 7.07
C GLY A 51 6.24 -15.32 6.78
N TRP A 52 6.79 -14.75 5.71
CA TRP A 52 8.19 -14.92 5.33
C TRP A 52 9.15 -14.41 6.42
N MET A 53 8.90 -13.21 6.97
CA MET A 53 9.72 -12.68 8.07
C MET A 53 9.73 -13.63 9.27
N ALA A 54 8.57 -14.17 9.65
CA ALA A 54 8.47 -15.13 10.75
C ALA A 54 9.22 -16.42 10.45
N ALA A 55 9.10 -16.96 9.22
CA ALA A 55 9.78 -18.18 8.80
C ALA A 55 11.31 -18.05 8.77
N HIS A 56 11.83 -16.86 8.46
CA HIS A 56 13.27 -16.59 8.33
C HIS A 56 13.87 -15.81 9.51
N GLY A 57 13.11 -15.57 10.58
CA GLY A 57 13.60 -14.85 11.76
C GLY A 57 13.99 -13.40 11.48
N ARG A 58 13.29 -12.73 10.56
CA ARG A 58 13.58 -11.34 10.17
C ARG A 58 12.86 -10.34 11.07
N SER A 59 13.58 -9.30 11.44
CA SER A 59 13.08 -8.11 12.14
C SER A 59 13.85 -6.89 11.68
N TYR A 60 13.19 -5.74 11.56
CA TYR A 60 13.80 -4.50 11.10
C TYR A 60 13.76 -3.43 12.19
N PRO A 61 14.79 -2.57 12.28
CA PRO A 61 14.94 -1.63 13.39
C PRO A 61 13.94 -0.47 13.35
N THR A 62 13.44 -0.10 12.16
CA THR A 62 12.49 1.00 11.98
C THR A 62 11.36 0.62 11.04
N VAL A 63 10.28 1.40 11.09
CA VAL A 63 9.13 1.23 10.18
C VAL A 63 9.54 1.54 8.75
N GLU A 64 10.39 2.55 8.55
CA GLU A 64 10.91 2.96 7.25
C GLU A 64 11.75 1.85 6.61
N GLU A 65 12.62 1.20 7.38
CA GLU A 65 13.40 0.05 6.87
C GLU A 65 12.49 -1.15 6.61
N LYS A 66 11.51 -1.42 7.48
CA LYS A 66 10.53 -2.49 7.23
C LYS A 66 9.75 -2.24 5.94
N LEU A 67 9.35 -1.00 5.67
CA LEU A 67 8.65 -0.63 4.45
C LEU A 67 9.55 -0.80 3.21
N ARG A 68 10.79 -0.31 3.28
CA ARG A 68 11.79 -0.51 2.21
C ARG A 68 11.98 -1.99 1.90
N ARG A 69 12.12 -2.83 2.93
CA ARG A 69 12.32 -4.28 2.80
C ARG A 69 11.09 -4.98 2.26
N PHE A 70 9.89 -4.53 2.64
CA PHE A 70 8.64 -5.00 2.04
C PHE A 70 8.59 -4.70 0.54
N GLU A 71 8.98 -3.49 0.10
CA GLU A 71 8.97 -3.12 -1.31
C GLU A 71 9.94 -3.98 -2.13
N VAL A 72 11.15 -4.22 -1.63
CA VAL A 72 12.13 -5.11 -2.25
C VAL A 72 11.61 -6.55 -2.31
N TYR A 73 11.07 -7.05 -1.19
CA TYR A 73 10.47 -8.37 -1.13
C TYR A 73 9.34 -8.55 -2.14
N ARG A 74 8.41 -7.59 -2.23
CA ARG A 74 7.32 -7.61 -3.22
C ARG A 74 7.86 -7.67 -4.64
N SER A 75 8.81 -6.79 -4.99
CA SER A 75 9.45 -6.76 -6.31
C SER A 75 10.10 -8.11 -6.66
N ASN A 76 10.83 -8.70 -5.71
CA ASN A 76 11.47 -10.00 -5.90
C ASN A 76 10.44 -11.13 -6.03
N MET A 77 9.33 -11.08 -5.31
CA MET A 77 8.24 -12.06 -5.47
C MET A 77 7.58 -11.98 -6.84
N GLU A 78 7.29 -10.77 -7.32
CA GLU A 78 6.78 -10.54 -8.68
C GLU A 78 7.74 -11.10 -9.74
N PHE A 79 9.06 -10.90 -9.56
CA PHE A 79 10.09 -11.46 -10.41
C PHE A 79 10.12 -13.00 -10.39
N ILE A 80 10.09 -13.61 -9.19
CA ILE A 80 10.05 -15.08 -9.02
C ILE A 80 8.84 -15.66 -9.74
N GLU A 81 7.66 -15.07 -9.53
CA GLU A 81 6.42 -15.54 -10.15
C GLU A 81 6.43 -15.37 -11.66
N ALA A 82 6.95 -14.24 -12.17
CA ALA A 82 7.09 -14.02 -13.60
C ALA A 82 8.08 -15.01 -14.25
N ALA A 83 9.24 -15.23 -13.63
CA ALA A 83 10.25 -16.17 -14.10
C ALA A 83 9.72 -17.61 -14.12
N ASN A 84 9.00 -18.02 -13.07
CA ASN A 84 8.43 -19.37 -12.97
C ASN A 84 7.26 -19.62 -13.94
N ARG A 85 6.62 -18.57 -14.46
CA ARG A 85 5.63 -18.68 -15.55
C ARG A 85 6.27 -18.81 -16.92
N ASP A 86 7.54 -18.43 -17.09
CA ASP A 86 8.25 -18.56 -18.36
C ASP A 86 8.66 -20.02 -18.60
N SER A 87 7.96 -20.70 -19.52
CA SER A 87 8.22 -22.10 -19.89
C SER A 87 9.60 -22.34 -20.51
N ARG A 88 10.37 -21.29 -20.82
CA ARG A 88 11.75 -21.41 -21.30
C ARG A 88 12.76 -21.65 -20.16
N MET A 89 12.39 -21.37 -18.91
CA MET A 89 13.27 -21.59 -17.78
C MET A 89 13.40 -23.09 -17.49
N SER A 90 14.63 -23.60 -17.44
CA SER A 90 14.94 -24.99 -17.08
C SER A 90 15.00 -25.22 -15.57
N TYR A 91 14.81 -24.15 -14.78
CA TYR A 91 14.81 -24.15 -13.33
C TYR A 91 13.71 -23.21 -12.83
N SER A 92 13.30 -23.40 -11.57
CA SER A 92 12.38 -22.49 -10.88
C SER A 92 13.12 -21.66 -9.84
N LEU A 93 12.72 -20.41 -9.70
CA LEU A 93 13.12 -19.56 -8.58
C LEU A 93 12.23 -19.82 -7.36
N GLY A 94 12.80 -19.63 -6.17
CA GLY A 94 12.09 -19.79 -4.90
C GLY A 94 12.19 -18.54 -4.05
N GLU A 95 11.27 -18.42 -3.10
CA GLU A 95 11.39 -17.50 -1.98
C GLU A 95 12.50 -18.01 -1.05
N THR A 96 13.43 -17.13 -0.65
CA THR A 96 14.65 -17.49 0.09
C THR A 96 14.90 -16.51 1.24
N PRO A 97 15.88 -16.76 2.14
CA PRO A 97 16.29 -15.77 3.13
C PRO A 97 16.78 -14.44 2.54
N PHE A 98 17.10 -14.37 1.25
CA PHE A 98 17.62 -13.17 0.58
C PHE A 98 16.55 -12.40 -0.21
N THR A 99 15.28 -12.82 -0.14
CA THR A 99 14.21 -12.22 -0.95
C THR A 99 13.94 -10.76 -0.60
N ASP A 100 14.39 -10.24 0.55
CA ASP A 100 14.31 -8.82 0.92
C ASP A 100 15.55 -7.99 0.54
N LEU A 101 16.50 -8.56 -0.21
CA LEU A 101 17.72 -7.87 -0.67
C LEU A 101 17.60 -7.43 -2.13
N THR A 102 18.18 -6.28 -2.45
CA THR A 102 18.43 -5.93 -3.86
C THR A 102 19.60 -6.76 -4.41
N HIS A 103 19.76 -6.76 -5.73
CA HIS A 103 20.91 -7.42 -6.35
C HIS A 103 22.24 -6.85 -5.85
N GLU A 104 22.34 -5.51 -5.76
CA GLU A 104 23.54 -4.82 -5.27
C GLU A 104 23.84 -5.14 -3.81
N GLU A 105 22.82 -5.20 -2.95
CA GLU A 105 22.98 -5.59 -1.55
C GLU A 105 23.43 -7.05 -1.44
N PHE A 106 22.84 -7.95 -2.22
CA PHE A 106 23.24 -9.36 -2.24
C PHE A 106 24.72 -9.51 -2.66
N MET A 107 25.12 -8.84 -3.75
CA MET A 107 26.51 -8.88 -4.20
C MET A 107 27.46 -8.28 -3.15
N ALA A 108 27.13 -7.13 -2.56
CA ALA A 108 27.97 -6.50 -1.54
C ALA A 108 28.21 -7.38 -0.29
N MET A 109 27.32 -8.34 -0.01
CA MET A 109 27.43 -9.23 1.15
C MET A 109 28.03 -10.61 0.82
N PHE A 110 27.91 -11.08 -0.43
CA PHE A 110 28.17 -12.47 -0.79
C PHE A 110 29.05 -12.68 -2.03
N SER A 111 29.57 -11.62 -2.66
CA SER A 111 30.58 -11.71 -3.74
C SER A 111 31.92 -11.14 -3.30
#